data_AF-F3NE62-F1
#
_entry.id   AF-F3NE62-F1
#
_cell.length_a   1.000
_cell.length_b   1.000
_cell.length_c   1.000
_cell.angle_alpha   90.00
_cell.angle_beta   90.00
_cell.angle_gamma   90.00
#
_symmetry.space_group_name_H-M   'P 1'
#
loop_
_entity.id
_entity.type
_entity.pdbx_description
1 polymer ?
#
loop_
_entity_poly.entity_id
_entity_poly.type
_entity_poly.pdbx_seq_one_letter_code
_entity_poly.pdbx_strand_id
1 'polypeptide(L)'
;MVLDPGDDAVHTHTALAAHHPPSGRITLHPGPGTTSETGLAHDLLAALGKPPLLPGRFPAGRQPAWEAATAWINALPVNRLIVLRAHRLTARRTMRLLELRALTGIHLTLVCHRPHLPAALQQALQTADYAITADFQAARRHYYGTPAPVPQPAEEPARPANRWLTLPALDRLVSYDSPAPCTAPCVPPPIVFRHRPPPTPLTEQAVQEVARRLSTVTAHPRLAAALAAALFTGASFQQLATARPGDYDAAAATVALHDRARYTDGCASHRVPPWARVFLKAAVSFARLAPGQDQHLLAGAHDRTHLLRMAEAARLRPPQPPVGQRTGPVGRIQWDWRERKEAQCYDTMLTRHQIPPVL
;
A
#
# COMPACT_ATOMS: atom_id res chain seq x y z
N MET A 1 7.66 29.41 -0.71
CA MET A 1 8.83 29.50 -1.61
C MET A 1 10.05 29.87 -0.80
N VAL A 2 11.16 29.17 -0.99
CA VAL A 2 12.48 29.54 -0.44
C VAL A 2 13.38 29.91 -1.62
N LEU A 3 13.94 31.13 -1.60
CA LEU A 3 14.97 31.55 -2.54
C LEU A 3 16.34 31.35 -1.88
N ASP A 4 17.24 30.68 -2.59
CA ASP A 4 18.62 30.45 -2.18
C ASP A 4 19.53 30.92 -3.33
N PRO A 5 19.82 32.23 -3.43
CA PRO A 5 20.55 32.78 -4.57
C PRO A 5 21.97 32.23 -4.71
N GLY A 6 22.58 31.82 -3.60
CA GLY A 6 23.95 31.31 -3.53
C GLY A 6 24.11 29.84 -3.88
N ASP A 7 23.00 29.10 -4.04
CA ASP A 7 23.01 27.62 -4.04
C ASP A 7 23.76 27.08 -2.81
N ASP A 8 23.47 27.69 -1.65
CA ASP A 8 24.15 27.40 -0.40
C ASP A 8 23.85 25.96 0.04
N ALA A 9 24.91 25.16 0.16
CA ALA A 9 24.81 23.75 0.56
C ALA A 9 24.02 23.56 1.86
N VAL A 10 24.03 24.56 2.75
CA VAL A 10 23.28 24.59 4.01
C VAL A 10 21.77 24.41 3.79
N HIS A 11 21.17 25.05 2.78
CA HIS A 11 19.74 24.87 2.47
C HIS A 11 19.44 23.43 2.05
N THR A 12 20.26 22.88 1.18
CA THR A 12 20.12 21.50 0.67
C THR A 12 20.30 20.48 1.79
N HIS A 13 21.39 20.57 2.56
CA HIS A 13 21.66 19.66 3.68
C HIS A 13 20.57 19.72 4.75
N THR A 14 20.09 20.91 5.10
CA THR A 14 19.04 21.06 6.10
C THR A 14 17.71 20.48 5.62
N ALA A 15 17.34 20.72 4.36
CA ALA A 15 16.13 20.14 3.77
C ALA A 15 16.21 18.60 3.67
N LEU A 16 17.37 18.05 3.30
CA LEU A 16 17.59 16.60 3.30
C LEU A 16 17.55 16.02 4.72
N ALA A 17 18.15 16.70 5.70
CA ALA A 17 18.10 16.29 7.11
C ALA A 17 16.69 16.41 7.72
N ALA A 18 15.81 17.25 7.16
CA ALA A 18 14.42 17.33 7.57
C ALA A 18 13.57 16.13 7.10
N HIS A 19 14.08 15.35 6.14
CA HIS A 19 13.43 14.14 5.62
C HIS A 19 13.20 13.14 6.76
N HIS A 20 11.95 12.94 7.13
CA HIS A 20 11.58 12.01 8.18
C HIS A 20 10.11 11.59 8.00
N PRO A 21 9.85 10.58 7.14
CA PRO A 21 8.50 10.10 6.85
C PRO A 21 7.67 9.75 8.11
N PRO A 22 8.24 9.15 9.18
CA PRO A 22 7.47 8.90 10.41
C PRO A 22 6.93 10.15 11.10
N SER A 23 7.59 11.30 10.94
CA SER A 23 7.09 12.59 11.44
C SER A 23 6.29 13.37 10.40
N GLY A 24 5.94 12.74 9.27
CA GLY A 24 5.14 13.35 8.23
C GLY A 24 5.90 14.30 7.29
N ARG A 25 7.23 14.25 7.28
CA ARG A 25 8.08 15.11 6.45
C ARG A 25 8.76 14.31 5.36
N ILE A 26 8.54 14.69 4.11
CA ILE A 26 9.27 14.14 2.97
C ILE A 26 10.00 15.26 2.22
N THR A 27 11.16 14.90 1.68
CA THR A 27 12.04 15.79 0.94
C THR A 27 12.28 15.10 -0.39
N LEU A 28 11.92 15.80 -1.45
CA LEU A 28 12.00 15.36 -2.82
C LEU A 28 13.17 16.09 -3.46
N HIS A 29 14.10 15.32 -4.01
CA HIS A 29 15.15 15.82 -4.88
C HIS A 29 14.86 15.30 -6.29
N PRO A 30 14.17 16.08 -7.16
CA PRO A 30 13.80 15.61 -8.48
C PRO A 30 15.03 15.11 -9.26
N GLY A 31 14.92 13.92 -9.85
CA GLY A 31 16.00 13.29 -10.59
C GLY A 31 16.48 14.17 -11.75
N PRO A 32 17.80 14.26 -12.01
CA PRO A 32 18.31 15.04 -13.12
C PRO A 32 17.86 14.44 -14.46
N GLY A 33 17.69 15.30 -15.47
CA GLY A 33 17.54 14.86 -16.87
C GLY A 33 16.17 14.32 -17.28
N THR A 34 15.19 14.22 -16.37
CA THR A 34 13.81 13.89 -16.74
C THR A 34 12.93 15.14 -16.59
N THR A 35 12.07 15.41 -17.57
CA THR A 35 11.01 16.44 -17.49
C THR A 35 9.59 15.83 -17.41
N SER A 36 9.50 14.50 -17.42
CA SER A 36 8.23 13.76 -17.39
C SER A 36 7.56 13.77 -16.01
N GLU A 37 6.23 13.86 -15.97
CA GLU A 37 5.48 13.75 -14.70
C GLU A 37 5.63 12.37 -14.05
N THR A 38 5.78 11.33 -14.86
CA THR A 38 6.00 9.96 -14.39
C THR A 38 7.33 9.84 -13.62
N GLY A 39 8.40 10.48 -14.10
CA GLY A 39 9.66 10.52 -13.35
C GLY A 39 9.50 11.18 -11.98
N LEU A 40 8.79 12.31 -11.93
CA LEU A 40 8.50 13.00 -10.67
C LEU A 40 7.65 12.16 -9.70
N ALA A 41 6.69 11.38 -10.23
CA ALA A 41 5.92 10.43 -9.43
C ALA A 41 6.79 9.34 -8.81
N HIS A 42 7.75 8.80 -9.57
CA HIS A 42 8.68 7.81 -9.05
C HIS A 42 9.62 8.39 -7.99
N ASP A 43 10.07 9.63 -8.17
CA ASP A 43 10.86 10.33 -7.14
C ASP A 43 10.04 10.52 -5.85
N LEU A 44 8.75 10.83 -5.96
CA LEU A 44 7.82 10.91 -4.81
C LEU A 44 7.65 9.54 -4.13
N LEU A 45 7.45 8.47 -4.90
CA LEU A 45 7.38 7.11 -4.36
C LEU A 45 8.67 6.73 -3.63
N ALA A 46 9.83 7.04 -4.21
CA ALA A 46 11.13 6.80 -3.59
C ALA A 46 11.29 7.58 -2.27
N ALA A 47 10.88 8.86 -2.24
CA ALA A 47 10.88 9.67 -1.01
C ALA A 47 9.92 9.12 0.07
N LEU A 48 8.88 8.37 -0.32
CA LEU A 48 7.99 7.67 0.61
C LEU A 48 8.52 6.29 1.04
N GLY A 49 9.72 5.90 0.60
CA GLY A 49 10.30 4.57 0.82
C GLY A 49 9.60 3.45 0.03
N LYS A 50 8.92 3.80 -1.07
CA LYS A 50 8.20 2.86 -1.93
C LYS A 50 9.07 2.43 -3.12
N PRO A 51 8.94 1.18 -3.58
CA PRO A 51 9.62 0.74 -4.79
C PRO A 51 9.03 1.44 -6.03
N PRO A 52 9.79 1.57 -7.12
CA PRO A 52 9.38 2.40 -8.25
C PRO A 52 8.26 1.76 -9.10
N LEU A 53 8.09 0.44 -9.05
CA LEU A 53 7.21 -0.29 -9.98
C LEU A 53 5.87 -0.68 -9.35
N LEU A 54 4.80 -0.44 -10.11
CA LEU A 54 3.47 -0.96 -9.83
C LEU A 54 3.20 -2.15 -10.74
N PRO A 55 3.09 -3.39 -10.20
CA PRO A 55 2.74 -4.55 -11.00
C PRO A 55 1.26 -4.51 -11.39
N GLY A 56 0.91 -5.03 -12.56
CA GLY A 56 -0.48 -5.13 -13.02
C GLY A 56 -0.66 -4.62 -14.45
N ARG A 57 -1.89 -4.75 -14.94
CA ARG A 57 -2.31 -4.18 -16.22
C ARG A 57 -3.07 -2.89 -15.95
N PHE A 58 -2.64 -1.81 -16.58
CA PHE A 58 -3.28 -0.49 -16.46
C PHE A 58 -3.84 -0.05 -17.82
N PRO A 59 -4.96 0.69 -17.84
CA PRO A 59 -5.47 1.31 -19.06
C PRO A 59 -4.37 2.11 -19.78
N ALA A 60 -4.34 2.02 -21.11
CA ALA A 60 -3.30 2.65 -21.96
C ALA A 60 -1.84 2.25 -21.66
N GLY A 61 -1.61 1.19 -20.87
CA GLY A 61 -0.27 0.68 -20.56
C GLY A 61 0.59 1.59 -19.66
N ARG A 62 0.04 2.70 -19.15
CA ARG A 62 0.77 3.65 -18.29
C ARG A 62 0.53 3.32 -16.82
N GLN A 63 1.62 3.17 -16.05
CA GLN A 63 1.51 2.98 -14.61
C GLN A 63 0.96 4.26 -13.94
N PRO A 64 -0.04 4.14 -13.05
CA PRO A 64 -0.63 5.26 -12.31
C PRO A 64 0.23 5.63 -11.10
N ALA A 65 1.52 5.90 -11.35
CA ALA A 65 2.50 6.17 -10.30
C ALA A 65 2.17 7.45 -9.51
N TRP A 66 1.60 8.46 -10.17
CA TRP A 66 1.21 9.70 -9.52
C TRP A 66 0.05 9.49 -8.55
N GLU A 67 -0.96 8.74 -9.00
CA GLU A 67 -2.13 8.39 -8.22
C GLU A 67 -1.75 7.52 -7.02
N ALA A 68 -0.80 6.60 -7.20
CA ALA A 68 -0.23 5.81 -6.12
C ALA A 68 0.52 6.67 -5.09
N ALA A 69 1.40 7.58 -5.53
CA ALA A 69 2.11 8.50 -4.65
C ALA A 69 1.13 9.38 -3.85
N THR A 70 0.13 9.94 -4.54
CA THR A 70 -0.92 10.76 -3.93
C THR A 70 -1.72 9.96 -2.90
N ALA A 71 -2.08 8.71 -3.23
CA ALA A 71 -2.80 7.82 -2.32
C ALA A 71 -2.00 7.49 -1.06
N TRP A 72 -0.69 7.28 -1.19
CA TRP A 72 0.18 7.08 -0.03
C TRP A 72 0.34 8.33 0.82
N ILE A 73 0.46 9.51 0.21
CA ILE A 73 0.52 10.79 0.94
C ILE A 73 -0.77 11.02 1.74
N ASN A 74 -1.93 10.73 1.15
CA ASN A 74 -3.23 10.83 1.85
C ASN A 74 -3.39 9.82 3.00
N ALA A 75 -2.80 8.63 2.86
CA ALA A 75 -2.96 7.56 3.83
C ALA A 75 -1.97 7.64 4.99
N LEU A 76 -0.75 8.08 4.70
CA LEU A 76 0.31 8.30 5.67
C LEU A 76 0.13 9.66 6.35
N PRO A 77 0.70 9.89 7.55
CA PRO A 77 0.63 11.17 8.23
C PRO A 77 1.55 12.22 7.58
N VAL A 78 1.72 12.20 6.26
CA VAL A 78 2.55 13.17 5.54
C VAL A 78 1.82 14.50 5.54
N ASN A 79 2.45 15.51 6.13
CA ASN A 79 1.93 16.87 6.24
C ASN A 79 2.84 17.90 5.56
N ARG A 80 4.07 17.53 5.20
CA ARG A 80 5.07 18.41 4.59
C ARG A 80 5.79 17.73 3.45
N LEU A 81 5.85 18.43 2.31
CA LEU A 81 6.64 18.08 1.15
C LEU A 81 7.61 19.23 0.84
N ILE A 82 8.90 18.95 0.91
CA ILE A 82 9.96 19.88 0.54
C ILE A 82 10.48 19.44 -0.83
N VAL A 83 10.48 20.33 -1.83
CA VAL A 83 11.00 20.03 -3.17
C VAL A 83 12.24 20.87 -3.42
N LEU A 84 13.38 20.20 -3.51
CA LEU A 84 14.66 20.82 -3.84
C LEU A 84 14.73 21.16 -5.32
N ARG A 85 15.58 22.15 -5.66
CA ARG A 85 15.85 22.56 -7.05
C ARG A 85 14.60 22.87 -7.85
N ALA A 86 13.64 23.55 -7.23
CA ALA A 86 12.36 23.93 -7.84
C ALA A 86 12.52 24.77 -9.11
N HIS A 87 13.64 25.48 -9.27
CA HIS A 87 13.97 26.22 -10.50
C HIS A 87 14.13 25.32 -11.73
N ARG A 88 14.27 23.99 -11.56
CA ARG A 88 14.36 22.99 -12.63
C ARG A 88 13.00 22.39 -13.00
N LEU A 89 11.94 22.73 -12.28
CA LEU A 89 10.60 22.23 -12.57
C LEU A 89 10.00 22.96 -13.77
N THR A 90 9.31 22.21 -14.61
CA THR A 90 8.46 22.78 -15.66
C THR A 90 7.16 23.30 -15.05
N ALA A 91 6.46 24.22 -15.73
CA ALA A 91 5.16 24.73 -15.28
C ALA A 91 4.17 23.59 -14.98
N ARG A 92 4.12 22.57 -15.85
CA ARG A 92 3.28 21.39 -15.69
C ARG A 92 3.58 20.60 -14.41
N ARG A 93 4.86 20.37 -14.10
CA ARG A 93 5.27 19.66 -12.85
C ARG A 93 4.93 20.48 -11.60
N THR A 94 5.13 21.80 -11.66
CA THR A 94 4.73 22.69 -10.58
C THR A 94 3.22 22.65 -10.37
N MET A 95 2.42 22.76 -11.44
CA MET A 95 0.96 22.62 -11.37
C MET A 95 0.56 21.28 -10.75
N ARG A 96 1.21 20.19 -11.15
CA ARG A 96 0.92 18.86 -10.61
C ARG A 96 1.24 18.74 -9.11
N LEU A 97 2.29 19.40 -8.63
CA LEU A 97 2.59 19.53 -7.19
C LEU A 97 1.59 20.43 -6.45
N LEU A 98 1.09 21.49 -7.07
CA LEU A 98 0.04 22.35 -6.49
C LEU A 98 -1.29 21.59 -6.39
N GLU A 99 -1.64 20.79 -7.40
CA GLU A 99 -2.79 19.88 -7.37
C GLU A 99 -2.65 18.85 -6.25
N LEU A 100 -1.46 18.25 -6.10
CA LEU A 100 -1.17 17.35 -4.98
C LEU A 100 -1.39 18.06 -3.63
N ARG A 101 -0.90 19.30 -3.48
CA ARG A 101 -1.17 20.11 -2.28
C ARG A 101 -2.67 20.31 -2.07
N ALA A 102 -3.43 20.67 -3.10
CA ALA A 102 -4.86 20.89 -2.99
C ALA A 102 -5.62 19.62 -2.59
N LEU A 103 -5.23 18.46 -3.14
CA LEU A 103 -5.86 17.17 -2.87
C LEU A 103 -5.53 16.60 -1.48
N THR A 104 -4.35 16.90 -0.95
CA THR A 104 -3.83 16.25 0.27
C THR A 104 -3.76 17.18 1.48
N GLY A 105 -3.83 18.50 1.26
CA GLY A 105 -3.67 19.50 2.31
C GLY A 105 -2.24 19.67 2.84
N ILE A 106 -1.24 19.03 2.22
CA ILE A 106 0.16 19.13 2.66
C ILE A 106 0.71 20.56 2.54
N HIS A 107 1.65 20.90 3.42
CA HIS A 107 2.47 22.09 3.28
C HIS A 107 3.58 21.84 2.26
N LEU A 108 3.49 22.50 1.11
CA LEU A 108 4.45 22.41 0.02
C LEU A 108 5.50 23.53 0.12
N THR A 109 6.76 23.14 0.29
CA THR A 109 7.91 24.06 0.31
C THR A 109 8.77 23.82 -0.92
N LEU A 110 8.81 24.78 -1.85
CA LEU A 110 9.68 24.72 -3.03
C LEU A 110 10.95 25.54 -2.80
N VAL A 111 12.12 24.93 -2.97
CA VAL A 111 13.44 25.55 -2.78
C VAL A 111 14.06 25.88 -4.14
N CYS A 112 14.32 27.16 -4.38
CA CYS A 112 14.80 27.69 -5.66
C CYS A 112 16.20 28.27 -5.51
N HIS A 113 17.21 27.53 -5.97
CA HIS A 113 18.62 27.97 -5.97
C HIS A 113 18.98 29.01 -7.05
N ARG A 114 18.13 30.04 -7.21
CA ARG A 114 18.31 31.13 -8.16
C ARG A 114 17.85 32.43 -7.49
N PRO A 115 18.45 33.59 -7.84
CA PRO A 115 18.08 34.88 -7.28
C PRO A 115 16.64 35.30 -7.62
N HIS A 116 16.10 34.79 -8.73
CA HIS A 116 14.77 35.11 -9.21
C HIS A 116 13.99 33.82 -9.54
N LEU A 117 12.67 33.88 -9.40
CA LEU A 117 11.78 32.80 -9.81
C LEU A 117 11.78 32.65 -11.34
N PRO A 118 12.03 31.46 -11.89
CA PRO A 118 11.85 31.23 -13.32
C PRO A 118 10.41 31.51 -13.76
N ALA A 119 10.21 32.04 -14.97
CA ALA A 119 8.89 32.41 -15.48
C ALA A 119 7.87 31.27 -15.42
N ALA A 120 8.29 30.03 -15.75
CA ALA A 120 7.44 28.85 -15.67
C ALA A 120 6.95 28.55 -14.24
N LEU A 121 7.79 28.82 -13.23
CA LEU A 121 7.45 28.65 -11.83
C LEU A 121 6.53 29.79 -11.37
N GLN A 122 6.83 31.03 -11.75
CA GLN A 122 5.99 32.20 -11.46
C GLN A 122 4.58 32.04 -12.04
N GLN A 123 4.46 31.62 -13.31
CA GLN A 123 3.17 31.40 -13.96
C GLN A 123 2.33 30.34 -13.23
N ALA A 124 2.93 29.21 -12.86
CA ALA A 124 2.20 28.17 -12.12
C ALA A 124 1.76 28.64 -10.73
N LEU A 125 2.61 29.41 -10.04
CA LEU A 125 2.31 29.94 -8.71
C LEU A 125 1.21 31.00 -8.69
N GLN A 126 0.86 31.63 -9.82
CA GLN A 126 -0.29 32.55 -9.89
C GLN A 126 -1.63 31.89 -9.53
N THR A 127 -1.69 30.56 -9.56
CA THR A 127 -2.90 29.78 -9.23
C THR A 127 -3.04 29.45 -7.74
N ALA A 128 -2.10 29.88 -6.90
CA ALA A 128 -2.09 29.53 -5.48
C ALA A 128 -1.55 30.68 -4.62
N ASP A 129 -2.03 30.78 -3.38
CA ASP A 129 -1.41 31.67 -2.39
C ASP A 129 -0.04 31.13 -1.97
N TYR A 130 0.99 31.97 -2.01
CA TYR A 130 2.33 31.60 -1.59
C TYR A 130 3.08 32.77 -0.93
N ALA A 131 3.95 32.43 0.03
CA ALA A 131 4.92 33.35 0.60
C ALA A 131 6.32 33.06 0.05
N ILE A 132 7.16 34.09 -0.06
CA ILE A 132 8.57 33.98 -0.43
C ILE A 132 9.44 34.34 0.78
N THR A 133 10.47 33.54 1.05
CA THR A 133 11.54 33.88 1.99
C THR A 133 12.90 33.62 1.37
N ALA A 134 13.85 34.51 1.63
CA ALA A 134 15.28 34.27 1.42
C ALA A 134 16.04 34.06 2.74
N ASP A 135 15.37 34.25 3.89
CA ASP A 135 15.96 34.01 5.21
C ASP A 135 16.05 32.50 5.50
N PHE A 136 17.25 32.05 5.85
CA PHE A 136 17.52 30.65 6.17
C PHE A 136 16.76 30.16 7.40
N GLN A 137 16.62 30.98 8.46
CA GLN A 137 15.91 30.55 9.67
C GLN A 137 14.40 30.40 9.42
N ALA A 138 13.81 31.28 8.63
CA ALA A 138 12.45 31.13 8.10
C ALA A 138 12.33 29.86 7.25
N ALA A 139 13.25 29.61 6.32
CA ALA A 139 13.25 28.38 5.51
C ALA A 139 13.31 27.12 6.39
N ARG A 140 14.18 27.08 7.40
CA ARG A 140 14.29 25.97 8.36
C ARG A 140 12.98 25.72 9.11
N ARG A 141 12.26 26.77 9.52
CA ARG A 141 10.92 26.63 10.13
C ARG A 141 9.92 25.99 9.18
N HIS A 142 9.98 26.27 7.88
CA HIS A 142 9.11 25.60 6.90
C HIS A 142 9.47 24.14 6.66
N TYR A 143 10.76 23.78 6.75
CA TYR A 143 11.22 22.40 6.59
C TYR A 143 10.77 21.50 7.76
N TYR A 144 11.00 21.94 9.00
CA TYR A 144 10.69 21.13 10.18
C TYR A 144 9.25 21.33 10.68
N GLY A 145 8.66 22.50 10.47
CA GLY A 145 7.41 22.91 11.09
C GLY A 145 7.55 23.21 12.57
N THR A 146 6.41 23.30 13.26
CA THR A 146 6.34 23.30 14.73
C THR A 146 6.74 21.91 15.23
N PRO A 147 7.62 21.78 16.24
CA PRO A 147 7.99 20.48 16.78
C PRO A 147 6.75 19.80 17.38
N ALA A 148 6.33 18.70 16.75
CA ALA A 148 5.38 17.77 17.34
C ALA A 148 6.15 16.79 18.24
N PRO A 149 5.56 16.32 19.36
CA PRO A 149 6.16 15.26 20.16
C PRO A 149 6.38 14.03 19.27
N VAL A 150 7.63 13.63 19.12
CA VAL A 150 8.02 12.45 18.34
C VAL A 150 7.88 11.24 19.25
N PRO A 151 7.05 10.22 18.93
CA PRO A 151 7.22 8.91 19.52
C PRO A 151 8.61 8.42 19.12
N GLN A 152 9.50 8.24 20.10
CA GLN A 152 10.81 7.68 19.84
C GLN A 152 10.61 6.31 19.20
N PRO A 153 11.14 6.05 18.00
CA PRO A 153 11.15 4.70 17.48
C PRO A 153 12.00 3.87 18.44
N ALA A 154 11.42 2.81 18.99
CA ALA A 154 12.23 1.77 19.59
C ALA A 154 13.16 1.26 18.48
N GLU A 155 14.45 1.56 18.58
CA GLU A 155 15.50 0.89 17.82
C GLU A 155 15.56 -0.56 18.32
N GLU A 156 14.56 -1.35 17.94
CA GLU A 156 14.64 -2.79 18.10
C GLU A 156 15.63 -3.28 17.03
N PRO A 157 16.69 -4.03 17.41
CA PRO A 157 17.69 -4.48 16.45
C PRO A 157 17.00 -5.22 15.31
N ALA A 158 17.24 -4.76 14.09
CA ALA A 158 16.68 -5.32 12.88
C ALA A 158 17.01 -6.81 12.80
N ARG A 159 16.05 -7.66 13.20
CA ARG A 159 16.09 -9.09 12.88
C ARG A 159 16.26 -9.22 11.37
N PRO A 160 16.95 -10.24 10.87
CA PRO A 160 17.23 -10.35 9.44
C PRO A 160 15.91 -10.32 8.65
N ALA A 161 15.71 -9.25 7.89
CA ALA A 161 14.52 -8.98 7.06
C ALA A 161 14.22 -10.11 6.05
N ASN A 162 15.14 -11.07 5.92
CA ASN A 162 15.07 -12.22 5.03
C ASN A 162 14.33 -13.43 5.61
N ARG A 163 13.97 -13.46 6.91
CA ARG A 163 13.25 -14.59 7.49
C ARG A 163 11.78 -14.63 7.05
N TRP A 164 11.33 -15.80 6.58
CA TRP A 164 9.93 -16.06 6.29
C TRP A 164 9.04 -15.99 7.53
N LEU A 165 7.95 -15.22 7.45
CA LEU A 165 6.84 -15.25 8.40
C LEU A 165 5.78 -16.23 7.89
N THR A 166 5.43 -17.20 8.72
CA THR A 166 4.42 -18.22 8.39
C THR A 166 3.09 -17.79 8.99
N LEU A 167 2.10 -17.54 8.15
CA LEU A 167 0.83 -16.90 8.50
C LEU A 167 -0.34 -17.77 7.99
N PRO A 168 -1.02 -18.53 8.87
CA PRO A 168 -2.13 -19.42 8.49
C PRO A 168 -3.28 -18.73 7.76
N ALA A 169 -3.50 -17.44 8.02
CA ALA A 169 -4.51 -16.65 7.33
C ALA A 169 -4.29 -16.57 5.79
N LEU A 170 -3.08 -16.85 5.31
CA LEU A 170 -2.75 -16.85 3.89
C LEU A 170 -3.08 -18.17 3.18
N ASP A 171 -3.47 -19.23 3.89
CA ASP A 171 -3.77 -20.55 3.30
C ASP A 171 -4.86 -20.45 2.22
N ARG A 172 -5.88 -19.63 2.46
CA ARG A 172 -7.04 -19.52 1.57
C ARG A 172 -6.80 -18.61 0.37
N LEU A 173 -5.67 -17.94 0.28
CA LEU A 173 -5.40 -16.99 -0.79
C LEU A 173 -5.40 -17.64 -2.19
N VAL A 174 -5.22 -18.97 -2.24
CA VAL A 174 -5.29 -19.77 -3.47
C VAL A 174 -6.54 -20.64 -3.59
N SER A 175 -7.39 -20.69 -2.57
CA SER A 175 -8.59 -21.53 -2.56
C SER A 175 -9.51 -21.19 -3.73
N TYR A 176 -10.11 -22.20 -4.36
CA TYR A 176 -11.07 -22.04 -5.46
C TYR A 176 -12.51 -21.78 -4.99
N ASP A 177 -12.67 -21.06 -3.88
CA ASP A 177 -13.97 -20.48 -3.53
C ASP A 177 -14.50 -19.77 -4.80
N SER A 178 -15.72 -20.09 -5.23
CA SER A 178 -16.37 -19.43 -6.38
C SER A 178 -17.43 -18.43 -5.91
N PRO A 179 -17.06 -17.40 -5.12
CA PRO A 179 -18.01 -16.40 -4.67
C PRO A 179 -18.43 -15.57 -5.89
N ALA A 180 -19.74 -15.46 -6.08
CA ALA A 180 -20.31 -14.45 -6.96
C ALA A 180 -20.69 -13.25 -6.07
N PRO A 181 -20.23 -12.03 -6.37
CA PRO A 181 -20.61 -10.87 -5.59
C PRO A 181 -22.14 -10.70 -5.56
N CYS A 182 -22.66 -10.22 -4.43
CA CYS A 182 -24.06 -9.82 -4.27
C CYS A 182 -24.41 -8.83 -5.44
N THR A 183 -25.37 -9.18 -6.32
CA THR A 183 -25.75 -8.37 -7.51
C THR A 183 -26.66 -7.19 -7.17
N ALA A 184 -27.48 -7.35 -6.13
CA ALA A 184 -28.25 -6.27 -5.52
C ALA A 184 -27.41 -5.55 -4.45
N PRO A 185 -27.73 -4.28 -4.13
CA PRO A 185 -27.19 -3.62 -2.94
C PRO A 185 -27.46 -4.48 -1.70
N CYS A 186 -26.42 -4.78 -0.95
CA CYS A 186 -26.55 -5.46 0.34
C CYS A 186 -25.74 -4.69 1.39
N VAL A 187 -26.18 -4.80 2.64
CA VAL A 187 -25.48 -4.24 3.81
C VAL A 187 -24.99 -5.43 4.62
N PRO A 188 -23.70 -5.82 4.48
CA PRO A 188 -23.22 -7.03 5.12
C PRO A 188 -23.23 -6.95 6.65
N PRO A 189 -23.84 -7.92 7.36
CA PRO A 189 -23.79 -7.98 8.82
C PRO A 189 -22.35 -8.24 9.32
N PRO A 190 -22.06 -8.03 10.61
CA PRO A 190 -20.79 -8.44 11.19
C PRO A 190 -20.47 -9.93 10.93
N ILE A 191 -19.20 -10.24 10.67
CA ILE A 191 -18.76 -11.61 10.36
C ILE A 191 -19.15 -12.61 11.46
N VAL A 192 -19.76 -13.71 11.02
CA VAL A 192 -19.96 -14.93 11.82
C VAL A 192 -19.22 -16.06 11.11
N PHE A 193 -18.20 -16.60 11.78
CA PHE A 193 -17.33 -17.65 11.25
C PHE A 193 -18.04 -19.01 11.27
N ARG A 194 -18.62 -19.42 10.14
CA ARG A 194 -19.42 -20.65 10.01
C ARG A 194 -18.62 -21.79 9.39
N HIS A 195 -17.85 -21.48 8.34
CA HIS A 195 -17.17 -22.49 7.53
C HIS A 195 -15.65 -22.55 7.76
N ARG A 196 -15.12 -21.62 8.57
CA ARG A 196 -13.70 -21.55 8.92
C ARG A 196 -13.52 -20.97 10.31
N PRO A 197 -12.42 -21.26 11.01
CA PRO A 197 -12.10 -20.58 12.26
C PRO A 197 -11.73 -19.11 12.01
N PRO A 198 -11.92 -18.23 13.01
CA PRO A 198 -11.39 -16.87 12.96
C PRO A 198 -9.86 -16.87 12.81
N PRO A 199 -9.27 -15.90 12.08
CA PRO A 199 -7.83 -15.77 11.97
C PRO A 199 -7.18 -15.59 13.35
N THR A 200 -6.05 -16.26 13.58
CA THR A 200 -5.27 -16.08 14.80
C THR A 200 -4.75 -14.63 14.88
N PRO A 201 -4.98 -13.90 15.98
CA PRO A 201 -4.43 -12.56 16.15
C PRO A 201 -2.91 -12.58 16.05
N LEU A 202 -2.35 -11.61 15.33
CA LEU A 202 -0.92 -11.42 15.25
C LEU A 202 -0.40 -10.80 16.54
N THR A 203 0.79 -11.23 16.99
CA THR A 203 1.50 -10.53 18.07
C THR A 203 1.89 -9.12 17.63
N GLU A 204 2.11 -8.20 18.57
CA GLU A 204 2.50 -6.82 18.24
C GLU A 204 3.77 -6.76 17.37
N GLN A 205 4.77 -7.58 17.70
CA GLN A 205 6.00 -7.69 16.90
C GLN A 205 5.72 -8.20 15.47
N ALA A 206 4.84 -9.20 15.31
CA ALA A 206 4.45 -9.69 13.99
C ALA A 206 3.67 -8.63 13.20
N VAL A 207 2.82 -7.86 13.87
CA VAL A 207 2.10 -6.73 13.27
C VAL A 207 3.07 -5.67 12.75
N GLN A 208 4.04 -5.24 13.56
CA GLN A 208 5.04 -4.25 13.17
C GLN A 208 5.85 -4.73 11.96
N GLU A 209 6.32 -5.98 11.99
CA GLU A 209 7.11 -6.53 10.90
C GLU A 209 6.29 -6.71 9.61
N VAL A 210 5.04 -7.20 9.70
CA VAL A 210 4.14 -7.27 8.54
C VAL A 210 3.89 -5.88 7.96
N ALA A 211 3.52 -4.90 8.79
CA ALA A 211 3.24 -3.54 8.33
C ALA A 211 4.46 -2.92 7.66
N ARG A 212 5.66 -3.09 8.24
CA ARG A 212 6.92 -2.64 7.65
C ARG A 212 7.21 -3.31 6.31
N ARG A 213 7.04 -4.64 6.19
CA ARG A 213 7.29 -5.34 4.92
C ARG A 213 6.31 -4.94 3.84
N LEU A 214 5.02 -4.86 4.16
CA LEU A 214 3.99 -4.40 3.21
C LEU A 214 4.23 -2.96 2.77
N SER A 215 4.71 -2.09 3.67
CA SER A 215 4.98 -0.70 3.34
C SER A 215 6.18 -0.53 2.41
N THR A 216 7.20 -1.39 2.48
CA THR A 216 8.43 -1.27 1.67
C THR A 216 8.45 -2.10 0.40
N VAL A 217 7.65 -3.18 0.30
CA VAL A 217 7.73 -4.14 -0.81
C VAL A 217 6.93 -3.74 -2.04
N THR A 218 5.98 -2.82 -1.90
CA THR A 218 5.08 -2.43 -3.00
C THR A 218 4.72 -0.95 -2.93
N ALA A 219 4.64 -0.33 -4.11
CA ALA A 219 4.00 0.96 -4.30
C ALA A 219 2.51 0.84 -4.60
N HIS A 220 2.00 -0.36 -4.88
CA HIS A 220 0.61 -0.56 -5.29
C HIS A 220 -0.33 -0.58 -4.06
N PRO A 221 -1.15 0.47 -3.83
CA PRO A 221 -1.93 0.60 -2.59
C PRO A 221 -2.95 -0.52 -2.40
N ARG A 222 -3.68 -0.85 -3.48
CA ARG A 222 -4.65 -1.93 -3.52
C ARG A 222 -4.07 -3.31 -3.19
N LEU A 223 -2.94 -3.71 -3.77
CA LEU A 223 -2.33 -5.01 -3.44
C LEU A 223 -1.88 -5.06 -1.97
N ALA A 224 -1.28 -3.98 -1.46
CA ALA A 224 -0.92 -3.89 -0.03
C ALA A 224 -2.15 -4.06 0.86
N ALA A 225 -3.26 -3.41 0.51
CA ALA A 225 -4.53 -3.52 1.22
C ALA A 225 -5.13 -4.93 1.14
N ALA A 226 -5.07 -5.58 -0.03
CA ALA A 226 -5.56 -6.95 -0.20
C ALA A 226 -4.81 -7.93 0.68
N LEU A 227 -3.48 -7.84 0.73
CA LEU A 227 -2.70 -8.73 1.58
C LEU A 227 -2.91 -8.43 3.07
N ALA A 228 -3.03 -7.15 3.45
CA ALA A 228 -3.41 -6.79 4.81
C ALA A 228 -4.80 -7.35 5.18
N ALA A 229 -5.79 -7.21 4.29
CA ALA A 229 -7.13 -7.75 4.44
C ALA A 229 -7.12 -9.27 4.56
N ALA A 230 -6.39 -9.99 3.72
CA ALA A 230 -6.23 -11.44 3.82
C ALA A 230 -5.77 -11.87 5.22
N LEU A 231 -4.83 -11.13 5.82
CA LEU A 231 -4.26 -11.48 7.13
C LEU A 231 -5.24 -11.34 8.29
N PHE A 232 -6.11 -10.34 8.31
CA PHE A 232 -7.07 -10.16 9.42
C PHE A 232 -8.45 -10.75 9.14
N THR A 233 -8.78 -11.09 7.90
CA THR A 233 -10.06 -11.72 7.53
C THR A 233 -9.95 -13.23 7.30
N GLY A 234 -8.76 -13.72 6.93
CA GLY A 234 -8.57 -15.07 6.42
C GLY A 234 -9.24 -15.32 5.07
N ALA A 235 -9.64 -14.24 4.37
CA ALA A 235 -10.36 -14.28 3.10
C ALA A 235 -9.56 -14.92 1.97
N SER A 236 -10.24 -15.66 1.09
CA SER A 236 -9.66 -16.10 -0.17
C SER A 236 -9.54 -14.96 -1.16
N PHE A 237 -8.74 -15.15 -2.21
CA PHE A 237 -8.57 -14.13 -3.25
C PHE A 237 -9.90 -13.69 -3.86
N GLN A 238 -10.80 -14.63 -4.10
CA GLN A 238 -12.09 -14.36 -4.72
C GLN A 238 -13.01 -13.56 -3.78
N GLN A 239 -12.94 -13.80 -2.47
CA GLN A 239 -13.64 -12.97 -1.48
C GLN A 239 -13.07 -11.55 -1.43
N LEU A 240 -11.75 -11.39 -1.53
CA LEU A 240 -11.13 -10.07 -1.61
C LEU A 240 -11.57 -9.32 -2.88
N ALA A 241 -11.78 -10.04 -3.98
CA ALA A 241 -12.16 -9.46 -5.26
C ALA A 241 -13.57 -8.85 -5.29
N THR A 242 -14.40 -9.15 -4.29
CA THR A 242 -15.76 -8.63 -4.22
C THR A 242 -15.88 -7.30 -3.48
N ALA A 243 -14.82 -6.86 -2.78
CA ALA A 243 -14.77 -5.58 -2.08
C ALA A 243 -14.68 -4.40 -3.06
N ARG A 244 -15.56 -3.43 -2.88
CA ARG A 244 -15.72 -2.19 -3.66
C ARG A 244 -15.19 -0.99 -2.86
N PRO A 245 -14.82 0.13 -3.50
CA PRO A 245 -14.26 1.28 -2.76
C PRO A 245 -15.15 1.86 -1.66
N GLY A 246 -16.48 1.72 -1.79
CA GLY A 246 -17.44 2.14 -0.77
C GLY A 246 -17.58 1.19 0.43
N ASP A 247 -16.99 -0.01 0.37
CA ASP A 247 -17.14 -1.03 1.41
C ASP A 247 -16.20 -0.83 2.61
N TYR A 248 -15.23 0.09 2.53
CA TYR A 248 -14.38 0.46 3.66
C TYR A 248 -14.93 1.72 4.36
N ASP A 249 -15.38 1.53 5.59
CA ASP A 249 -15.74 2.62 6.49
C ASP A 249 -14.56 2.93 7.42
N ALA A 250 -13.94 4.08 7.21
CA ALA A 250 -12.81 4.54 8.00
C ALA A 250 -13.19 4.94 9.43
N ALA A 251 -14.43 5.40 9.66
CA ALA A 251 -14.91 5.82 10.97
C ALA A 251 -15.30 4.61 11.83
N ALA A 252 -16.05 3.66 11.26
CA ALA A 252 -16.38 2.40 11.94
C ALA A 252 -15.20 1.42 11.99
N ALA A 253 -14.14 1.67 11.21
CA ALA A 253 -13.00 0.79 11.00
C ALA A 253 -13.48 -0.61 10.58
N THR A 254 -14.29 -0.68 9.53
CA THR A 254 -14.83 -1.93 8.99
C THR A 254 -14.62 -2.02 7.49
N VAL A 255 -14.46 -3.23 6.97
CA VAL A 255 -14.47 -3.53 5.53
C VAL A 255 -15.50 -4.61 5.24
N ALA A 256 -16.34 -4.40 4.25
CA ALA A 256 -17.32 -5.38 3.81
C ALA A 256 -16.76 -6.25 2.68
N LEU A 257 -16.98 -7.56 2.77
CA LEU A 257 -16.71 -8.52 1.71
C LEU A 257 -18.05 -9.11 1.26
N HIS A 258 -18.24 -9.17 -0.05
CA HIS A 258 -19.50 -9.60 -0.63
C HIS A 258 -19.42 -11.03 -1.14
N ASP A 259 -20.16 -11.95 -0.54
CA ASP A 259 -20.11 -13.36 -0.87
C ASP A 259 -21.51 -14.01 -0.74
N ARG A 260 -21.80 -15.01 -1.56
CA ARG A 260 -23.01 -15.83 -1.41
C ARG A 260 -22.72 -16.98 -0.45
N ALA A 261 -23.52 -17.09 0.60
CA ALA A 261 -23.38 -18.09 1.67
C ALA A 261 -23.71 -19.54 1.19
N ARG A 262 -22.95 -20.09 0.25
CA ARG A 262 -23.06 -21.51 -0.16
C ARG A 262 -21.86 -22.34 0.27
N TYR A 263 -20.65 -21.76 0.22
CA TYR A 263 -19.39 -22.44 0.57
C TYR A 263 -18.46 -21.56 1.44
N THR A 264 -19.00 -20.42 1.90
CA THR A 264 -18.27 -19.33 2.55
C THR A 264 -19.14 -18.73 3.65
N ASP A 265 -18.55 -17.87 4.48
CA ASP A 265 -19.28 -17.22 5.59
C ASP A 265 -20.37 -16.22 5.14
N GLY A 266 -20.54 -16.01 3.82
CA GLY A 266 -21.50 -15.07 3.22
C GLY A 266 -21.02 -13.62 3.20
N CYS A 267 -21.86 -12.72 2.65
CA CYS A 267 -21.68 -11.27 2.64
C CYS A 267 -21.47 -10.84 4.12
N ALA A 268 -20.28 -10.35 4.48
CA ALA A 268 -19.90 -10.02 5.87
C ALA A 268 -19.02 -8.77 6.03
N SER A 269 -19.16 -8.10 7.19
CA SER A 269 -18.36 -6.94 7.61
C SER A 269 -17.30 -7.35 8.63
N HIS A 270 -16.04 -7.01 8.35
CA HIS A 270 -14.88 -7.34 9.19
C HIS A 270 -14.31 -6.09 9.86
N ARG A 271 -13.95 -6.18 11.13
CA ARG A 271 -13.22 -5.11 11.84
C ARG A 271 -11.80 -4.99 11.29
N VAL A 272 -11.40 -3.77 10.94
CA VAL A 272 -10.08 -3.43 10.41
C VAL A 272 -9.15 -3.06 11.58
N PRO A 273 -8.11 -3.86 11.85
CA PRO A 273 -7.18 -3.57 12.93
C PRO A 273 -6.38 -2.28 12.64
N PRO A 274 -5.95 -1.53 13.67
CA PRO A 274 -5.29 -0.22 13.49
C PRO A 274 -4.13 -0.22 12.48
N TRP A 275 -3.28 -1.25 12.52
CA TRP A 275 -2.12 -1.38 11.62
C TRP A 275 -2.50 -1.50 10.14
N ALA A 276 -3.69 -2.03 9.82
CA ALA A 276 -4.15 -2.26 8.45
C ALA A 276 -4.81 -1.00 7.85
N ARG A 277 -5.31 -0.07 8.69
CA ARG A 277 -6.10 1.09 8.26
C ARG A 277 -5.39 1.94 7.22
N VAL A 278 -4.07 2.11 7.34
CA VAL A 278 -3.26 2.88 6.38
C VAL A 278 -3.32 2.28 4.98
N PHE A 279 -3.27 0.96 4.85
CA PHE A 279 -3.32 0.29 3.56
C PHE A 279 -4.70 0.42 2.91
N LEU A 280 -5.77 0.24 3.70
CA LEU A 280 -7.15 0.39 3.22
C LEU A 280 -7.46 1.83 2.80
N LYS A 281 -7.01 2.84 3.58
CA LYS A 281 -7.12 4.25 3.21
C LYS A 281 -6.38 4.55 1.90
N ALA A 282 -5.17 4.02 1.73
CA ALA A 282 -4.40 4.19 0.51
C ALA A 282 -5.12 3.54 -0.68
N ALA A 283 -5.70 2.35 -0.52
CA ALA A 283 -6.45 1.67 -1.57
C ALA A 283 -7.72 2.45 -1.99
N VAL A 284 -8.50 2.98 -1.04
CA VAL A 284 -9.66 3.84 -1.36
C VAL A 284 -9.23 5.10 -2.09
N SER A 285 -8.18 5.79 -1.61
CA SER A 285 -7.67 6.99 -2.29
C SER A 285 -7.19 6.64 -3.70
N PHE A 286 -6.53 5.51 -3.88
CA PHE A 286 -6.05 5.06 -5.18
C PHE A 286 -7.20 4.75 -6.14
N ALA A 287 -8.23 4.03 -5.69
CA ALA A 287 -9.39 3.70 -6.51
C ALA A 287 -10.15 4.95 -7.01
N ARG A 288 -10.18 6.03 -6.22
CA ARG A 288 -10.77 7.31 -6.60
C ARG A 288 -9.93 8.10 -7.61
N LEU A 289 -8.61 7.97 -7.55
CA LEU A 289 -7.67 8.75 -8.35
C LEU A 289 -7.28 8.05 -9.66
N ALA A 290 -7.17 6.71 -9.66
CA ALA A 290 -6.67 5.93 -10.78
C ALA A 290 -7.81 5.53 -11.74
N PRO A 291 -7.75 5.94 -13.02
CA PRO A 291 -8.77 5.57 -14.01
C PRO A 291 -8.95 4.05 -14.14
N GLY A 292 -10.21 3.60 -14.15
CA GLY A 292 -10.57 2.18 -14.31
C GLY A 292 -10.24 1.28 -13.11
N GLN A 293 -9.89 1.86 -11.95
CA GLN A 293 -9.67 1.15 -10.69
C GLN A 293 -10.79 1.38 -9.66
N ASP A 294 -11.83 2.12 -10.04
CA ASP A 294 -12.99 2.50 -9.22
C ASP A 294 -13.94 1.34 -8.90
N GLN A 295 -13.75 0.20 -9.55
CA GLN A 295 -14.60 -0.98 -9.38
C GLN A 295 -14.15 -1.90 -8.24
N HIS A 296 -12.86 -1.87 -7.87
CA HIS A 296 -12.27 -2.85 -6.95
C HIS A 296 -11.44 -2.16 -5.87
N LEU A 297 -11.76 -2.43 -4.60
CA LEU A 297 -10.98 -1.93 -3.47
C LEU A 297 -9.71 -2.75 -3.22
N LEU A 298 -9.81 -4.08 -3.25
CA LEU A 298 -8.73 -4.97 -2.82
C LEU A 298 -8.09 -5.74 -3.98
N ALA A 299 -8.89 -6.40 -4.83
CA ALA A 299 -8.35 -7.16 -5.95
C ALA A 299 -9.32 -7.15 -7.14
N GLY A 300 -8.77 -7.13 -8.36
CA GLY A 300 -9.50 -7.47 -9.57
C GLY A 300 -9.19 -8.92 -9.99
N ALA A 301 -9.95 -9.46 -10.94
CA ALA A 301 -9.91 -10.88 -11.33
C ALA A 301 -8.50 -11.43 -11.70
N HIS A 302 -7.60 -10.56 -12.19
CA HIS A 302 -6.27 -10.95 -12.69
C HIS A 302 -5.13 -10.68 -11.69
N ASP A 303 -5.42 -10.19 -10.49
CA ASP A 303 -4.39 -9.74 -9.55
C ASP A 303 -3.76 -10.87 -8.72
N ARG A 304 -4.32 -12.09 -8.75
CA ARG A 304 -3.89 -13.21 -7.89
C ARG A 304 -2.39 -13.45 -7.97
N THR A 305 -1.85 -13.56 -9.18
CA THR A 305 -0.41 -13.78 -9.39
C THR A 305 0.44 -12.63 -8.83
N HIS A 306 -0.01 -11.38 -8.97
CA HIS A 306 0.70 -10.22 -8.44
C HIS A 306 0.65 -10.19 -6.91
N LEU A 307 -0.48 -10.56 -6.33
CA LEU A 307 -0.67 -10.63 -4.88
C LEU A 307 0.23 -11.72 -4.25
N LEU A 308 0.31 -12.90 -4.86
CA LEU A 308 1.20 -13.98 -4.41
C LEU A 308 2.67 -13.58 -4.51
N ARG A 309 3.12 -13.01 -5.64
CA ARG A 309 4.49 -12.52 -5.79
C ARG A 309 4.82 -11.42 -4.78
N MET A 310 3.87 -10.54 -4.49
CA MET A 310 4.06 -9.50 -3.47
C MET A 310 4.20 -10.11 -2.07
N ALA A 311 3.40 -11.12 -1.72
CA ALA A 311 3.55 -11.82 -0.45
C ALA A 311 4.92 -12.51 -0.34
N GLU A 312 5.40 -13.14 -1.42
CA GLU A 312 6.74 -13.74 -1.48
C GLU A 312 7.86 -12.70 -1.32
N ALA A 313 7.76 -11.57 -2.02
CA ALA A 313 8.70 -10.45 -1.88
C ALA A 313 8.67 -9.87 -0.46
N ALA A 314 7.50 -9.89 0.20
CA ALA A 314 7.32 -9.51 1.60
C ALA A 314 7.75 -10.63 2.56
N ARG A 315 8.29 -11.75 2.07
CA ARG A 315 8.68 -12.91 2.88
C ARG A 315 7.53 -13.40 3.78
N LEU A 316 6.29 -13.33 3.29
CA LEU A 316 5.08 -13.82 3.94
C LEU A 316 4.61 -15.07 3.20
N ARG A 317 4.28 -16.13 3.94
CA ARG A 317 3.82 -17.40 3.36
C ARG A 317 2.81 -18.12 4.23
N PRO A 318 1.96 -18.99 3.67
CA PRO A 318 1.19 -19.95 4.45
C PRO A 318 2.10 -21.02 5.06
N PRO A 319 1.62 -21.77 6.07
CA PRO A 319 2.15 -23.08 6.46
C PRO A 319 2.65 -23.91 5.26
N GLN A 320 3.86 -24.46 5.38
CA GLN A 320 4.51 -25.21 4.31
C GLN A 320 4.50 -26.72 4.60
N PRO A 321 4.54 -27.59 3.58
CA PRO A 321 4.62 -29.02 3.79
C PRO A 321 5.90 -29.42 4.56
N PRO A 322 5.84 -30.52 5.33
CA PRO A 322 7.04 -31.20 5.84
C PRO A 322 8.01 -31.50 4.70
N VAL A 323 9.31 -31.54 4.99
CA VAL A 323 10.37 -31.64 3.97
C VAL A 323 10.15 -32.83 3.02
N GLY A 324 9.74 -33.99 3.52
CA GLY A 324 9.48 -35.20 2.72
C GLY A 324 8.23 -35.16 1.83
N GLN A 325 7.37 -34.14 1.96
CA GLN A 325 6.13 -34.00 1.18
C GLN A 325 6.17 -32.80 0.22
N ARG A 326 7.32 -32.10 0.13
CA ARG A 326 7.47 -30.95 -0.74
C ARG A 326 7.56 -31.38 -2.20
N THR A 327 6.54 -31.07 -2.97
CA THR A 327 6.60 -31.19 -4.44
C THR A 327 7.09 -29.88 -5.08
N GLY A 328 8.33 -29.85 -5.56
CA GLY A 328 8.88 -28.71 -6.32
C GLY A 328 10.31 -28.32 -5.92
N PRO A 329 10.91 -27.33 -6.59
CA PRO A 329 12.26 -26.89 -6.32
C PRO A 329 12.44 -26.42 -4.87
N VAL A 330 13.60 -26.74 -4.27
CA VAL A 330 13.96 -26.31 -2.93
C VAL A 330 13.85 -24.77 -2.84
N GLY A 331 13.09 -24.28 -1.87
CA GLY A 331 12.92 -22.85 -1.60
C GLY A 331 11.70 -22.20 -2.26
N ARG A 332 10.96 -22.89 -3.14
CA ARG A 332 9.69 -22.39 -3.69
C ARG A 332 8.56 -22.53 -2.65
N ILE A 333 7.73 -21.49 -2.53
CA ILE A 333 6.53 -21.54 -1.68
C ILE A 333 5.45 -22.38 -2.34
N GLN A 334 4.91 -23.33 -1.59
CA GLN A 334 3.73 -24.08 -1.99
C GLN A 334 2.52 -23.43 -1.34
N TRP A 335 1.76 -22.71 -2.17
CA TRP A 335 0.59 -21.98 -1.74
C TRP A 335 -0.64 -22.88 -1.59
N ASP A 336 -0.75 -23.90 -2.43
CA ASP A 336 -1.87 -24.85 -2.56
C ASP A 336 -1.72 -26.10 -1.67
N TRP A 337 -0.70 -26.14 -0.81
CA TRP A 337 -0.37 -27.31 0.01
C TRP A 337 -1.57 -27.83 0.80
N ARG A 338 -2.28 -26.94 1.49
CA ARG A 338 -3.42 -27.31 2.31
C ARG A 338 -4.58 -27.89 1.49
N GLU A 339 -4.91 -27.25 0.37
CA GLU A 339 -5.98 -27.69 -0.53
C GLU A 339 -5.66 -29.06 -1.12
N ARG A 340 -4.39 -29.30 -1.50
CA ARG A 340 -3.93 -30.62 -1.97
C ARG A 340 -4.00 -31.68 -0.87
N LYS A 341 -3.64 -31.35 0.37
CA LYS A 341 -3.77 -32.25 1.51
C LYS A 341 -5.23 -32.61 1.78
N GLU A 342 -6.13 -31.62 1.76
CA GLU A 342 -7.56 -31.82 1.94
C GLU A 342 -8.13 -32.71 0.83
N ALA A 343 -7.78 -32.47 -0.43
CA ALA A 343 -8.18 -33.31 -1.57
C ALA A 343 -7.69 -34.76 -1.43
N GLN A 344 -6.42 -34.97 -1.06
CA GLN A 344 -5.87 -36.31 -0.80
C GLN A 344 -6.61 -37.05 0.32
N CYS A 345 -7.01 -36.33 1.39
CA CYS A 345 -7.80 -36.92 2.46
C CYS A 345 -9.19 -37.36 1.96
N TYR A 346 -9.86 -36.54 1.15
CA TYR A 346 -11.14 -36.91 0.52
C TYR A 346 -11.00 -38.12 -0.41
N ASP A 347 -9.99 -38.14 -1.27
CA ASP A 347 -9.72 -39.27 -2.17
C ASP A 347 -9.47 -40.57 -1.39
N THR A 348 -8.71 -40.49 -0.29
CA THR A 348 -8.45 -41.63 0.61
C THR A 348 -9.72 -42.11 1.30
N MET A 349 -10.62 -41.20 1.70
CA MET A 349 -11.91 -41.55 2.27
C MET A 349 -12.81 -42.24 1.24
N LEU A 350 -12.89 -41.70 0.02
CA LEU A 350 -13.69 -42.26 -1.06
C LEU A 350 -13.21 -43.66 -1.48
N THR A 351 -11.89 -43.87 -1.56
CA THR A 351 -11.32 -45.19 -1.88
C THR A 351 -11.51 -46.22 -0.76
N ARG A 352 -11.48 -45.82 0.51
CA ARG A 352 -11.79 -46.73 1.64
C ARG A 352 -13.25 -47.20 1.66
N HIS A 353 -14.18 -46.36 1.21
CA HIS A 353 -15.61 -46.72 1.11
C HIS A 353 -15.95 -47.56 -0.14
N GLN A 354 -14.97 -47.82 -1.02
CA GLN A 354 -15.13 -48.66 -2.21
C GLN A 354 -14.58 -50.09 -2.03
N ILE A 355 -14.03 -50.43 -0.86
CA ILE A 355 -13.63 -51.81 -0.54
C ILE A 355 -14.90 -52.57 -0.11
N PRO A 356 -15.44 -53.54 -0.89
CA PRO A 356 -16.56 -54.35 -0.44
C PRO A 356 -16.14 -55.21 0.76
N PRO A 357 -17.06 -55.57 1.68
CA PRO A 357 -16.74 -56.53 2.71
C PRO A 357 -16.29 -57.83 2.04
N VAL A 358 -15.08 -58.28 2.40
CA VAL A 358 -14.58 -59.60 2.02
C VAL A 358 -15.53 -60.61 2.67
N LEU A 359 -16.27 -61.34 1.82
CA LEU A 359 -17.11 -62.47 2.22
C LEU A 359 -16.26 -63.64 2.72
#